data_AF-A0A1L5KP69-F1
#
_entry.id   AF-A0A1L5KP69-F1
#
_cell.length_a   1.000
_cell.length_b   1.000
_cell.length_c   1.000
_cell.angle_alpha   90.00
_cell.angle_beta   90.00
_cell.angle_gamma   90.00
#
_symmetry.space_group_name_H-M   'P 1'
#
loop_
_entity.id
_entity.type
_entity.pdbx_description
1 polymer ?
#
loop_
_entity_poly.entity_id
_entity_poly.type
_entity_poly.pdbx_seq_one_letter_code
_entity_poly.pdbx_strand_id
1 'polypeptide(L)'
;MMAGTVLYQDRAMKQITFAPRNHLLTNTNTWTPDSQWLVFDVRPSGASFTGETIERVNIHTGEVEVIYRASQGAHVGVVTVHPKSEKRQGEQSRCNGYYRAIYARSATWRQPCTCL
;
A
#
# COMPACT_ATOMS: atom_id res chain seq x y z
N MET A 1 -43.56 0.29 -16.24
CA MET A 1 -42.10 0.49 -16.30
C MET A 1 -41.76 1.59 -15.29
N MET A 2 -41.22 1.24 -14.12
CA MET A 2 -40.76 2.23 -13.14
C MET A 2 -39.24 2.34 -13.30
N ALA A 3 -38.78 3.41 -13.95
CA ALA A 3 -37.36 3.76 -13.95
C ALA A 3 -37.01 4.23 -12.53
N GLY A 4 -36.38 3.35 -11.74
CA GLY A 4 -35.85 3.71 -10.44
C GLY A 4 -34.76 4.75 -10.63
N THR A 5 -34.98 5.95 -10.10
CA THR A 5 -33.96 6.99 -10.00
C THR A 5 -32.85 6.46 -9.08
N VAL A 6 -31.72 6.05 -9.65
CA VAL A 6 -30.48 5.82 -8.90
C VAL A 6 -30.02 7.20 -8.44
N LEU A 7 -30.33 7.57 -7.20
CA LEU A 7 -29.74 8.75 -6.57
C LEU A 7 -28.26 8.44 -6.34
N TYR A 8 -27.41 8.87 -7.27
CA TYR A 8 -25.98 8.97 -7.02
C TYR A 8 -25.81 9.95 -5.86
N GLN A 9 -25.57 9.43 -4.64
CA GLN A 9 -25.20 10.28 -3.53
C GLN A 9 -23.93 11.01 -3.94
N ASP A 10 -24.04 12.31 -4.20
CA ASP A 10 -22.90 13.21 -4.35
C ASP A 10 -22.21 13.30 -2.98
N ARG A 11 -21.46 12.26 -2.65
CA ARG A 11 -20.63 12.23 -1.46
C ARG A 11 -19.44 13.12 -1.77
N ALA A 12 -19.40 14.27 -1.09
CA ALA A 12 -18.25 15.16 -1.12
C ALA A 12 -16.95 14.37 -1.01
N MET A 13 -15.97 14.69 -1.86
CA MET A 13 -14.65 14.07 -1.86
C MET A 13 -14.04 14.13 -0.45
N LYS A 14 -13.61 12.98 0.08
CA LYS A 14 -12.97 12.88 1.40
C LYS A 14 -11.46 12.75 1.24
N GLN A 15 -10.71 13.73 1.72
CA GLN A 15 -9.27 13.59 1.94
C GLN A 15 -9.03 12.75 3.22
N ILE A 16 -8.14 11.75 3.13
CA ILE A 16 -7.88 10.79 4.22
C ILE A 16 -6.46 10.85 4.78
N THR A 17 -5.53 11.52 4.10
CA THR A 17 -4.17 11.76 4.57
C THR A 17 -3.80 13.24 4.45
N PHE A 18 -2.98 13.74 5.40
CA PHE A 18 -2.67 15.17 5.53
C PHE A 18 -1.17 15.46 5.65
N ALA A 19 -0.33 14.43 5.74
CA ALA A 19 1.10 14.63 5.87
C ALA A 19 1.65 15.37 4.63
N PRO A 20 2.57 16.35 4.78
CA PRO A 20 3.12 17.14 3.67
C PRO A 20 4.19 16.34 2.90
N ARG A 21 3.82 15.16 2.44
CA ARG A 21 4.66 14.22 1.68
C ARG A 21 3.81 13.50 0.65
N ASN A 22 4.44 12.69 -0.18
CA ASN A 22 3.77 11.98 -1.25
C ASN A 22 2.99 10.78 -0.73
N HIS A 23 1.93 10.43 -1.46
CA HIS A 23 1.06 9.28 -1.21
C HIS A 23 0.76 8.61 -2.54
N LEU A 24 1.68 7.76 -3.00
CA LEU A 24 1.57 7.09 -4.29
C LEU A 24 0.80 5.78 -4.14
N LEU A 25 -0.36 5.72 -4.81
CA LEU A 25 -1.10 4.49 -5.02
C LEU A 25 -0.62 3.84 -6.32
N THR A 26 -0.38 2.52 -6.27
CA THR A 26 -0.23 1.76 -7.51
C THR A 26 -1.60 1.57 -8.15
N ASN A 27 -1.62 1.30 -9.46
CA ASN A 27 -2.84 1.23 -10.26
C ASN A 27 -3.75 0.01 -9.97
N THR A 28 -3.35 -0.92 -9.10
CA THR A 28 -4.09 -2.16 -8.82
C THR A 28 -3.84 -2.65 -7.41
N ASN A 29 -4.79 -3.41 -6.85
CA ASN A 29 -4.64 -4.13 -5.58
C ASN A 29 -4.10 -3.26 -4.43
N THR A 30 -4.66 -2.07 -4.22
CA THR A 30 -4.26 -1.16 -3.12
C THR A 30 -5.13 -1.26 -1.88
N TRP A 31 -6.22 -2.02 -1.94
CA TRP A 31 -7.17 -2.20 -0.84
C TRP A 31 -6.93 -3.51 -0.09
N THR A 32 -7.06 -3.48 1.23
CA THR A 32 -7.25 -4.68 2.06
C THR A 32 -8.61 -5.34 1.77
N PRO A 33 -8.84 -6.64 2.04
CA PRO A 33 -10.05 -7.33 1.58
C PRO A 33 -11.27 -6.90 2.38
N ASP A 34 -11.05 -6.47 3.62
CA ASP A 34 -12.05 -5.88 4.51
C ASP A 34 -12.45 -4.46 4.08
N SER A 35 -11.79 -3.91 3.04
CA SER A 35 -12.03 -2.57 2.50
C SER A 35 -11.86 -1.44 3.53
N GLN A 36 -11.13 -1.70 4.61
CA GLN A 36 -10.90 -0.73 5.68
C GLN A 36 -9.64 0.11 5.45
N TRP A 37 -8.66 -0.42 4.70
CA TRP A 37 -7.35 0.21 4.55
C TRP A 37 -6.91 0.32 3.09
N LEU A 38 -6.23 1.42 2.79
CA LEU A 38 -5.53 1.68 1.54
C LEU A 38 -4.01 1.70 1.78
N VAL A 39 -3.24 1.01 0.95
CA VAL A 39 -1.77 1.05 1.00
C VAL A 39 -1.19 2.02 0.00
N PHE A 40 -0.11 2.71 0.37
CA PHE A 40 0.60 3.63 -0.50
C PHE A 40 2.12 3.62 -0.21
N ASP A 41 2.89 4.08 -1.18
CA ASP A 41 4.31 4.41 -1.00
C ASP A 41 4.53 5.93 -0.92
N VAL A 42 5.65 6.36 -0.35
CA VAL A 42 5.92 7.79 -0.06
C VAL A 42 6.86 8.44 -1.08
N ARG A 43 7.09 7.81 -2.24
CA ARG A 43 8.04 8.30 -3.23
C ARG A 43 7.54 9.57 -3.92
N PRO A 44 8.43 10.50 -4.32
CA PRO A 44 8.05 11.70 -5.06
C PRO A 44 7.53 11.42 -6.47
N SER A 45 7.91 10.29 -7.06
CA SER A 45 7.41 9.86 -8.36
C SER A 45 7.50 8.34 -8.50
N GLY A 46 6.70 7.75 -9.41
CA GLY A 46 6.69 6.31 -9.66
C GLY A 46 8.01 5.77 -10.22
N ALA A 47 8.81 6.63 -10.87
CA ALA A 47 10.14 6.33 -11.37
C ALA A 47 11.26 6.59 -10.36
N SER A 48 10.97 7.28 -9.24
CA SER A 48 11.96 7.49 -8.20
C SER A 48 12.23 6.18 -7.44
N PHE A 49 13.47 6.00 -7.01
CA PHE A 49 13.88 4.87 -6.18
C PHE A 49 14.45 5.34 -4.85
N THR A 50 13.72 6.24 -4.18
CA THR A 50 14.12 6.88 -2.90
C THR A 50 13.15 6.61 -1.76
N GLY A 51 12.16 5.72 -1.95
CA GLY A 51 11.12 5.49 -0.95
C GLY A 51 11.66 4.76 0.27
N GLU A 52 11.29 5.23 1.46
CA GLU A 52 11.78 4.67 2.73
C GLU A 52 10.73 3.80 3.42
N THR A 53 9.45 4.09 3.20
CA THR A 53 8.34 3.42 3.87
C THR A 53 7.25 3.00 2.90
N ILE A 54 6.58 1.92 3.26
CA ILE A 54 5.27 1.56 2.76
C ILE A 54 4.30 1.70 3.92
N GLU A 55 3.17 2.32 3.65
CA GLU A 55 2.22 2.72 4.67
C GLU A 55 0.82 2.34 4.27
N ARG A 56 -0.08 2.34 5.25
CA ARG A 56 -1.51 2.17 5.04
C ARG A 56 -2.30 3.23 5.79
N VAL A 57 -3.44 3.63 5.24
CA VAL A 57 -4.38 4.54 5.89
C VAL A 57 -5.73 3.86 6.06
N ASN A 58 -6.32 3.97 7.25
CA ASN A 58 -7.69 3.53 7.49
C ASN A 58 -8.67 4.57 6.92
N ILE A 59 -9.59 4.15 6.06
CA ILE A 59 -10.46 5.09 5.35
C ILE A 59 -11.54 5.71 6.23
N HIS A 60 -11.86 5.08 7.37
CA HIS A 60 -12.86 5.58 8.31
C HIS A 60 -12.22 6.54 9.31
N THR A 61 -11.12 6.14 9.95
CA THR A 61 -10.48 6.89 11.04
C THR A 61 -9.41 7.87 10.58
N GLY A 62 -8.81 7.66 9.39
CA GLY A 62 -7.63 8.42 8.94
C GLY A 62 -6.33 8.00 9.62
N GLU A 63 -6.34 6.94 10.44
CA GLU A 63 -5.14 6.39 11.06
C GLU A 63 -4.16 5.92 9.99
N VAL A 64 -2.88 6.30 10.14
CA VAL A 64 -1.81 5.92 9.22
C VAL A 64 -0.80 5.04 9.95
N GLU A 65 -0.48 3.91 9.35
CA GLU A 65 0.51 2.97 9.88
C GLU A 65 1.63 2.70 8.88
N VAL A 66 2.86 2.61 9.38
CA VAL A 66 4.01 2.14 8.60
C VAL A 66 4.05 0.62 8.65
N ILE A 67 3.73 -0.03 7.53
CA ILE A 67 3.72 -1.51 7.42
C ILE A 67 5.08 -2.08 7.00
N TYR A 68 5.94 -1.26 6.40
CA TYR A 68 7.31 -1.62 6.08
C TYR A 68 8.22 -0.39 6.08
N ARG A 69 9.43 -0.56 6.61
CA ARG A 69 10.51 0.44 6.54
C ARG A 69 11.73 -0.19 5.91
N ALA A 70 12.21 0.41 4.83
CA ALA A 70 13.46 0.02 4.21
C ALA A 70 14.62 0.25 5.19
N SER A 71 15.63 -0.62 5.13
CA SER A 71 16.77 -0.56 6.05
C SER A 71 18.08 -0.85 5.33
N GLN A 72 19.19 -0.43 5.93
CA GLN A 72 20.55 -0.66 5.45
C GLN A 72 20.76 -0.14 4.00
N GLY A 73 20.38 1.12 3.75
CA GLY A 73 20.64 1.81 2.48
C GLY A 73 19.82 1.35 1.28
N ALA A 74 18.73 0.64 1.52
CA ALA A 74 17.82 0.22 0.46
C ALA A 74 16.57 1.09 0.38
N HIS A 75 15.87 0.98 -0.74
CA HIS A 75 14.62 1.70 -0.96
C HIS A 75 13.49 0.75 -1.36
N VAL A 76 12.28 1.23 -1.16
CA VAL A 76 11.04 0.50 -1.40
C VAL A 76 10.06 1.38 -2.18
N GLY A 77 9.20 0.75 -2.95
CA GLY A 77 8.12 1.40 -3.68
C GLY A 77 7.17 0.35 -4.24
N VAL A 78 6.06 0.80 -4.85
CA VAL A 78 5.06 -0.07 -5.49
C VAL A 78 4.58 -1.17 -4.54
N VAL A 79 3.49 -0.89 -3.85
CA VAL A 79 2.85 -1.87 -2.97
C VAL A 79 1.58 -2.40 -3.61
N THR A 80 1.38 -3.70 -3.46
CA THR A 80 0.14 -4.41 -3.77
C THR A 80 -0.28 -5.25 -2.58
N VAL A 81 -1.57 -5.49 -2.52
CA VAL A 81 -2.24 -6.20 -1.45
C VAL A 81 -2.74 -7.53 -2.00
N HIS A 82 -2.53 -8.60 -1.26
CA HIS A 82 -3.03 -9.90 -1.67
C HIS A 82 -4.57 -9.98 -1.46
N PRO A 83 -5.36 -10.46 -2.42
CA PRO A 83 -6.84 -10.43 -2.32
C PRO A 83 -7.42 -11.34 -1.22
N LYS A 84 -6.65 -12.30 -0.69
CA LYS A 84 -7.10 -13.20 0.37
C LYS A 84 -6.42 -12.91 1.70
N SER A 85 -7.19 -12.94 2.79
CA SER A 85 -6.81 -12.64 4.18
C SER A 85 -5.97 -13.73 4.85
N GLU A 86 -4.95 -14.25 4.16
CA GLU A 86 -4.18 -15.38 4.65
C GLU A 86 -2.76 -14.91 5.02
N LYS A 87 -2.49 -14.76 6.32
CA LYS A 87 -1.11 -14.91 6.79
C LYS A 87 -0.68 -16.31 6.37
N ARG A 88 0.22 -16.43 5.38
CA ARG A 88 0.85 -17.73 5.08
C ARG A 88 1.51 -18.24 6.35
N GLN A 89 0.92 -19.26 6.97
CA GLN A 89 1.55 -19.97 8.08
C GLN A 89 2.73 -20.75 7.50
N GLY A 90 3.95 -20.39 7.90
CA GLY A 90 5.17 -21.12 7.55
C GLY A 90 6.33 -20.28 7.01
N GLU A 91 6.16 -18.99 6.73
CA GLU A 91 7.25 -18.15 6.22
C GLU A 91 7.65 -17.10 7.26
N GLN A 92 8.78 -17.34 7.91
CA GLN A 92 9.39 -16.46 8.92
C GLN A 92 10.00 -15.22 8.24
N SER A 93 9.19 -14.47 7.48
CA SER A 93 9.62 -13.24 6.82
C SER A 93 9.05 -12.04 7.59
N ARG A 94 9.92 -11.05 7.85
CA ARG A 94 9.67 -9.81 8.61
C ARG A 94 8.54 -8.91 8.05
N CYS A 95 7.79 -9.35 7.05
CA CYS A 95 6.70 -8.63 6.43
C CYS A 95 5.39 -9.39 6.73
N ASN A 96 4.34 -8.68 7.17
CA ASN A 96 2.99 -9.26 7.20
C ASN A 96 2.70 -9.81 5.79
N GLY A 97 2.57 -11.14 5.65
CA GLY A 97 2.46 -11.87 4.36
C GLY A 97 1.25 -11.53 3.48
N TYR A 98 0.57 -10.44 3.83
CA TYR A 98 -0.59 -9.85 3.19
C TYR A 98 -0.22 -8.76 2.16
N TYR A 99 0.99 -8.18 2.29
CA TYR A 99 1.47 -7.09 1.44
C TYR A 99 2.67 -7.53 0.60
N ARG A 100 2.71 -7.15 -0.67
CA ARG A 100 3.88 -7.27 -1.55
C ARG A 100 4.35 -5.89 -1.97
N ALA A 101 5.62 -5.59 -1.74
CA ALA A 101 6.25 -4.37 -2.18
C ALA A 101 7.47 -4.67 -3.07
N ILE A 102 7.77 -3.77 -4.00
CA ILE A 102 9.02 -3.82 -4.76
C ILE A 102 10.14 -3.19 -3.92
N TYR A 103 11.27 -3.87 -3.87
CA TYR A 103 12.43 -3.46 -3.11
C TYR A 103 13.70 -3.70 -3.93
N ALA A 104 14.68 -2.83 -3.77
CA ALA A 104 16.01 -3.00 -4.31
C ALA A 104 17.07 -2.43 -3.38
N ARG A 105 18.21 -3.10 -3.38
CA ARG A 105 19.46 -2.65 -2.78
C ARG A 105 20.50 -2.66 -3.90
N SER A 106 21.24 -1.56 -4.06
CA SER A 106 22.29 -1.44 -5.07
C SER A 106 21.84 -1.87 -6.48
N ALA A 107 20.82 -1.20 -7.04
CA ALA A 107 20.34 -1.34 -8.43
C ALA A 107 19.95 -2.75 -8.91
N THR A 108 19.84 -3.74 -8.02
CA THR A 108 19.40 -5.11 -8.37
C THR A 108 17.96 -5.35 -7.92
N TRP A 109 17.08 -5.60 -8.90
CA TRP A 109 15.68 -5.96 -8.67
C TRP A 109 15.59 -7.36 -8.03
N ARG A 110 14.99 -7.47 -6.85
CA ARG A 110 14.64 -8.77 -6.26
C ARG A 110 13.15 -8.80 -5.93
N GLN A 111 12.50 -9.90 -6.27
CA GLN A 111 11.12 -10.16 -5.82
C GLN A 111 11.10 -10.26 -4.28
N PRO A 112 10.01 -9.86 -3.61
CA PRO A 112 9.87 -10.09 -2.19
C PRO A 112 9.78 -11.60 -1.95
N CYS A 113 10.46 -12.05 -0.89
CA CYS A 113 10.74 -13.46 -0.56
C CYS A 113 12.00 -14.02 -1.23
N THR A 114 13.15 -13.56 -0.77
CA THR A 114 14.07 -14.50 -0.13
C THR A 114 14.89 -13.71 0.88
N CYS A 115 14.86 -14.16 2.13
CA CYS A 115 15.81 -13.77 3.15
C CYS A 115 17.23 -13.82 2.57
N LEU A 116 18.12 -12.96 3.10
CA LEU A 116 19.56 -13.22 3.01
C LEU A 116 19.86 -14.67 3.41
#